data_AF-A0A1B6BH63-F1
#
_entry.id   AF-A0A1B6BH63-F1
#
_cell.length_a   1.000
_cell.length_b   1.000
_cell.length_c   1.000
_cell.angle_alpha   90.00
_cell.angle_beta   90.00
_cell.angle_gamma   90.00
#
_symmetry.space_group_name_H-M   'P 1'
#
loop_
_entity.id
_entity.type
_entity.pdbx_description
1 polymer ?
#
loop_
_entity_poly.entity_id
_entity_poly.type
_entity_poly.pdbx_seq_one_letter_code
_entity_poly.pdbx_strand_id
1 'polypeptide(L)'
;MKQARKAVFDFQICNHNYYLADLLKRKDDRQPLLPDHKIVIIDEAHKLKDAAEQMYGSTVHENDLHHLMKRIITVEVKKKSQKILKNRRNEVLALNQIIFDELVDRIPADQLTEETERFPAEITHRIVLLLKKQLLTLQELIPLMTYKERQYVIDLKKMLDALKTFISLDHIC
;
A
#
# COMPACT_ATOMS: atom_id res chain seq x y z
N MET A 1 21.94 20.21 -8.08
CA MET A 1 21.46 19.82 -6.74
C MET A 1 22.52 19.82 -5.61
N LYS A 2 23.84 19.74 -5.85
CA LYS A 2 24.86 19.76 -4.76
C LYS A 2 24.94 21.06 -3.94
N GLN A 3 24.40 22.19 -4.44
CA GLN A 3 24.46 23.48 -3.74
C GLN A 3 23.40 23.65 -2.64
N ALA A 4 22.22 23.03 -2.77
CA ALA A 4 21.11 23.19 -1.81
C ALA A 4 21.37 22.55 -0.43
N ARG A 5 22.41 21.72 -0.30
CA ARG A 5 22.84 21.10 0.97
C ARG A 5 23.98 21.83 1.65
N LYS A 6 24.49 22.92 1.06
CA LYS A 6 25.52 23.73 1.72
C LYS A 6 24.87 24.44 2.90
N ALA A 7 25.42 24.26 4.10
CA ALA A 7 24.99 24.92 5.34
C ALA A 7 25.29 26.43 5.36
N VAL A 8 25.25 27.09 4.20
CA VAL A 8 25.62 28.49 3.99
C VAL A 8 24.37 29.38 3.98
N PHE A 9 23.17 28.79 4.03
CA PHE A 9 21.90 29.52 3.95
C PHE A 9 21.21 29.54 5.32
N ASP A 10 20.74 30.73 5.73
CA ASP A 10 20.01 30.93 7.00
C ASP A 10 18.60 30.33 6.97
N PHE A 11 17.99 30.25 5.78
CA PHE A 11 16.68 29.62 5.58
C PHE A 11 16.63 28.89 4.24
N GLN A 12 15.76 27.88 4.16
CA GLN A 12 15.55 27.05 2.97
C GLN A 12 14.05 26.94 2.69
N ILE A 13 13.66 27.17 1.45
CA ILE A 13 12.29 26.97 0.99
C ILE A 13 12.24 25.67 0.19
N CYS A 14 11.24 24.84 0.44
CA CYS A 14 10.97 23.62 -0.33
C CYS A 14 9.47 23.36 -0.37
N ASN A 15 9.01 22.51 -1.31
CA ASN A 15 7.61 22.11 -1.35
C ASN A 15 7.31 21.01 -0.31
N HIS A 16 6.03 20.78 -0.02
CA HIS A 16 5.59 19.77 0.94
C HIS A 16 6.13 18.38 0.62
N ASN A 17 6.10 17.97 -0.66
CA ASN A 17 6.60 16.64 -1.07
C ASN A 17 8.09 16.43 -0.77
N TYR A 18 8.91 17.44 -0.97
CA TYR A 18 10.34 17.35 -0.72
C TYR A 18 10.65 17.30 0.78
N TYR A 19 9.92 18.08 1.57
CA TYR A 19 10.02 18.05 3.03
C TYR A 19 9.58 16.69 3.60
N LEU A 20 8.44 16.16 3.16
CA LEU A 20 7.95 14.85 3.54
C LEU A 20 8.92 13.72 3.13
N ALA A 21 9.56 13.82 1.96
CA ALA A 21 10.59 12.87 1.55
C ALA A 21 11.85 12.94 2.45
N ASP A 22 12.23 14.14 2.91
CA ASP A 22 13.34 14.32 3.85
C ASP A 22 13.04 13.66 5.20
N LEU A 23 11.85 13.91 5.75
CA LEU A 23 11.39 13.29 7.00
C LEU A 23 11.41 11.76 6.92
N LEU A 24 10.94 11.19 5.80
CA LEU A 24 10.94 9.74 5.60
C LEU A 24 12.36 9.17 5.56
N LYS A 25 13.28 9.85 4.86
CA LYS A 25 14.70 9.42 4.85
C LYS A 25 15.33 9.50 6.23
N ARG A 26 15.07 10.57 6.98
CA ARG A 26 15.57 10.72 8.35
C ARG A 26 15.03 9.63 9.27
N LYS A 27 13.74 9.29 9.15
CA LYS A 27 13.11 8.19 9.90
C LYS A 27 13.74 6.82 9.58
N ASP A 28 14.15 6.61 8.33
CA ASP A 28 14.80 5.37 7.86
C ASP A 28 16.34 5.36 8.09
N ASP A 29 16.88 6.30 8.87
CA ASP A 29 18.33 6.52 9.06
C ASP A 29 19.12 6.67 7.74
N ARG A 30 18.45 7.14 6.69
CA ARG A 30 19.04 7.42 5.38
C ARG A 30 19.55 8.85 5.32
N GLN A 31 20.44 9.08 4.36
CA GLN A 31 21.02 10.40 4.13
C GLN A 31 19.91 11.45 3.88
N PRO A 32 19.83 12.52 4.69
CA PRO A 32 18.80 13.54 4.56
C PRO A 32 18.95 14.33 3.26
N LEU A 33 17.84 14.82 2.74
CA LEU A 33 17.75 15.72 1.58
C LEU A 33 18.05 17.16 1.96
N LEU A 34 17.51 17.61 3.09
CA LEU A 34 17.65 18.98 3.60
C LEU A 34 18.79 19.06 4.63
N PRO A 35 19.41 20.24 4.79
CA PRO A 35 20.26 20.53 5.96
C PRO A 35 19.48 20.35 7.27
N ASP A 36 20.21 20.19 8.37
CA ASP A 36 19.60 20.18 9.69
C ASP A 36 18.99 21.54 10.00
N HIS A 37 17.78 21.50 10.56
CA HIS A 37 16.97 22.67 10.84
C HIS A 37 16.31 22.51 12.21
N LYS A 38 16.04 23.64 12.86
CA LYS A 38 15.43 23.69 14.20
C LYS A 38 13.98 24.16 14.17
N ILE A 39 13.61 24.92 13.14
CA ILE A 39 12.28 25.51 12.98
C ILE A 39 11.81 25.17 11.57
N VAL A 40 10.54 24.77 11.45
CA VAL A 40 9.86 24.54 10.18
C VAL A 40 8.61 25.40 10.16
N ILE A 41 8.46 26.19 9.11
CA ILE A 41 7.26 26.98 8.84
C ILE A 41 6.55 26.31 7.67
N ILE A 42 5.31 25.86 7.89
CA ILE A 42 4.52 25.21 6.85
C ILE A 42 3.49 26.22 6.34
N ASP A 43 3.75 26.71 5.14
CA ASP A 43 2.76 27.49 4.39
C ASP A 43 1.67 26.57 3.83
N GLU A 44 0.44 27.07 3.76
CA GLU A 44 -0.74 26.33 3.29
C GLU A 44 -0.89 24.94 3.95
N ALA A 45 -0.74 24.90 5.29
CA ALA A 45 -0.68 23.65 6.06
C ALA A 45 -1.89 22.72 5.87
N HIS A 46 -3.04 23.23 5.41
CA HIS A 46 -4.20 22.40 5.07
C HIS A 46 -3.92 21.41 3.93
N LYS A 47 -2.99 21.71 3.01
CA LYS A 47 -2.57 20.81 1.90
C LYS A 47 -1.53 19.77 2.31
N LEU A 48 -0.91 19.95 3.48
CA LEU A 48 0.15 19.05 3.95
C LEU A 48 -0.40 17.64 4.18
N LYS A 49 -1.63 17.53 4.70
CA LYS A 49 -2.29 16.25 4.93
C LYS A 49 -2.47 15.50 3.62
N ASP A 50 -2.98 16.15 2.58
CA ASP A 50 -3.16 15.53 1.27
C ASP A 50 -1.84 15.05 0.67
N ALA A 51 -0.78 15.86 0.78
CA ALA A 51 0.56 15.47 0.35
C ALA A 51 1.10 14.26 1.14
N ALA A 52 0.87 14.22 2.46
CA ALA A 52 1.26 13.09 3.30
C ALA A 52 0.46 11.82 2.97
N GLU A 53 -0.84 11.93 2.73
CA GLU A 53 -1.68 10.79 2.29
C GLU A 53 -1.23 10.27 0.94
N GLN A 54 -0.88 11.14 -0.01
CA GLN A 54 -0.35 10.73 -1.31
C GLN A 54 1.03 10.05 -1.20
N MET A 55 1.89 10.51 -0.29
CA MET A 55 3.26 10.00 -0.18
C MET A 55 3.40 8.78 0.74
N TYR A 56 2.60 8.70 1.79
CA TYR A 56 2.71 7.69 2.84
C TYR A 56 1.52 6.73 2.88
N GLY A 57 0.41 7.09 2.24
CA GLY A 57 -0.77 6.24 2.15
C GLY A 57 -0.51 4.96 1.36
N SER A 58 -1.26 3.92 1.72
CA SER A 58 -1.30 2.67 0.96
C SER A 58 -2.64 2.57 0.26
N THR A 59 -2.61 2.33 -1.04
CA THR A 59 -3.81 2.11 -1.85
C THR A 59 -3.74 0.70 -2.41
N VAL A 60 -4.87 0.00 -2.36
CA VAL A 60 -5.04 -1.30 -3.01
C VAL A 60 -6.28 -1.22 -3.88
N HIS A 61 -6.11 -1.42 -5.17
CA HIS A 61 -7.22 -1.53 -6.11
C HIS A 61 -7.66 -2.98 -6.25
N GLU A 62 -8.95 -3.20 -6.50
CA GLU A 62 -9.53 -4.52 -6.72
C GLU A 62 -8.75 -5.30 -7.80
N ASN A 63 -8.36 -4.61 -8.88
CA ASN A 63 -7.66 -5.21 -10.01
C ASN A 63 -6.17 -5.49 -9.77
N ASP A 64 -5.53 -4.89 -8.75
CA ASP A 64 -4.10 -5.09 -8.50
C ASP A 64 -3.78 -6.57 -8.26
N LEU A 65 -4.62 -7.22 -7.46
CA LEU A 65 -4.48 -8.64 -7.17
C LEU A 65 -4.81 -9.50 -8.39
N HIS A 66 -5.78 -9.10 -9.20
CA HIS A 66 -6.10 -9.78 -10.46
C HIS A 66 -4.92 -9.77 -11.42
N HIS A 67 -4.28 -8.62 -11.61
CA HIS A 67 -3.09 -8.47 -12.44
C HIS A 67 -1.92 -9.31 -11.93
N LEU A 68 -1.70 -9.32 -10.61
CA LEU A 68 -0.68 -10.16 -10.01
C LEU A 68 -0.99 -11.65 -10.22
N MET A 69 -2.23 -12.09 -9.98
CA MET A 69 -2.64 -13.48 -10.18
C MET A 69 -2.62 -13.91 -11.65
N LYS A 70 -2.79 -13.00 -12.62
CA LYS A 70 -2.64 -13.32 -14.05
C LYS A 70 -1.19 -13.65 -14.42
N ARG A 71 -0.23 -12.92 -13.84
CA ARG A 71 1.22 -13.16 -14.03
C ARG A 71 1.67 -14.50 -13.46
N ILE A 72 0.99 -15.03 -12.44
CA ILE A 72 1.34 -16.32 -11.82
C ILE A 72 1.11 -17.51 -12.78
N ILE A 73 0.25 -17.35 -13.80
CA ILE A 73 -0.11 -18.41 -14.75
C ILE A 73 1.09 -18.79 -15.62
N THR A 74 1.94 -17.80 -15.91
CA THR A 74 3.13 -17.96 -16.76
C THR A 74 4.33 -18.48 -15.97
N VAL A 75 4.17 -18.77 -14.67
CA VAL A 75 5.28 -19.19 -13.79
C VAL A 75 5.57 -20.68 -13.94
N GLU A 76 6.84 -21.01 -14.08
CA GLU A 76 7.32 -22.39 -14.17
C GLU A 76 7.44 -23.01 -12.77
N VAL A 77 6.37 -23.66 -12.32
CA VAL A 77 6.36 -24.41 -11.05
C VAL A 77 6.52 -25.91 -11.25
N LYS A 78 7.08 -26.60 -10.25
CA LYS A 78 7.16 -28.08 -10.20
C LYS A 78 5.76 -28.68 -10.47
N LYS A 79 5.68 -29.75 -11.28
CA LYS A 79 4.41 -30.41 -11.67
C LYS A 79 3.48 -30.71 -10.48
N LYS A 80 4.03 -31.15 -9.34
CA LYS A 80 3.25 -31.43 -8.11
C LYS A 80 2.64 -30.17 -7.48
N SER A 81 3.28 -29.01 -7.64
CA SER A 81 2.86 -27.72 -7.06
C SER A 81 1.86 -26.96 -7.94
N GLN A 82 1.68 -27.34 -9.21
CA GLN A 82 0.77 -26.67 -10.15
C GLN A 82 -0.69 -26.68 -9.66
N LYS A 83 -1.15 -27.80 -9.12
CA LYS A 83 -2.51 -27.91 -8.58
C LYS A 83 -2.71 -26.99 -7.37
N ILE A 84 -1.73 -26.97 -6.45
CA ILE A 84 -1.76 -26.11 -5.26
C ILE A 84 -1.78 -24.64 -5.69
N LEU A 85 -0.90 -24.26 -6.62
CA LEU A 85 -0.82 -22.91 -7.16
C LEU A 85 -2.15 -22.45 -7.76
N LYS A 86 -2.77 -23.29 -8.60
CA LYS A 86 -4.06 -22.98 -9.24
C LYS A 86 -5.17 -22.80 -8.20
N ASN A 87 -5.22 -23.67 -7.20
CA ASN A 87 -6.22 -23.60 -6.13
C ASN A 87 -6.05 -22.31 -5.31
N ARG A 88 -4.82 -22.00 -4.87
CA ARG A 88 -4.52 -20.80 -4.09
C ARG A 88 -4.79 -19.52 -4.87
N ARG A 89 -4.41 -19.47 -6.15
CA ARG A 89 -4.74 -18.36 -7.04
C ARG A 89 -6.25 -18.12 -7.11
N ASN A 90 -7.05 -19.17 -7.33
CA ASN A 90 -8.50 -19.03 -7.42
C ASN A 90 -9.11 -18.59 -6.09
N GLU A 91 -8.60 -19.11 -4.97
CA GLU A 91 -9.03 -18.71 -3.63
C GLU A 91 -8.72 -17.23 -3.34
N VAL A 92 -7.52 -16.76 -3.70
CA VAL A 92 -7.13 -15.35 -3.59
C VAL A 92 -8.07 -14.44 -4.38
N LEU A 93 -8.40 -14.81 -5.63
CA LEU A 93 -9.30 -14.04 -6.47
C LEU A 93 -10.73 -14.00 -5.91
N ALA A 94 -11.23 -15.14 -5.43
CA ALA A 94 -12.56 -15.22 -4.81
C ALA A 94 -12.63 -14.38 -3.53
N LEU A 95 -11.62 -14.45 -2.67
CA LEU A 95 -11.54 -13.63 -1.46
C LEU A 95 -11.50 -12.14 -1.80
N ASN A 96 -10.73 -11.75 -2.82
CA ASN A 96 -10.66 -10.36 -3.27
C ASN A 96 -12.04 -9.85 -3.69
N GLN A 97 -12.74 -10.61 -4.53
CA GLN A 97 -14.09 -10.23 -4.96
C GLN A 97 -15.03 -10.05 -3.77
N ILE A 98 -15.09 -11.04 -2.88
CA ILE A 98 -15.99 -10.99 -1.71
C ILE A 98 -15.67 -9.77 -0.81
N ILE A 99 -14.39 -9.45 -0.62
CA ILE A 99 -13.97 -8.29 0.19
C ILE A 99 -14.45 -6.99 -0.46
N PHE A 100 -14.21 -6.81 -1.76
CA PHE A 100 -14.60 -5.60 -2.47
C PHE A 100 -16.12 -5.47 -2.60
N ASP A 101 -16.84 -6.55 -2.87
CA ASP A 101 -18.30 -6.57 -2.86
C ASP A 101 -18.83 -6.14 -1.49
N GLU A 102 -18.30 -6.70 -0.39
CA GLU A 102 -18.74 -6.33 0.97
C GLU A 102 -18.40 -4.87 1.33
N LEU A 103 -17.32 -4.31 0.77
CA LEU A 103 -16.99 -2.89 0.94
C LEU A 103 -17.95 -1.99 0.15
N VAL A 104 -18.29 -2.37 -1.08
CA VAL A 104 -19.19 -1.60 -1.96
C VAL A 104 -20.62 -1.63 -1.45
N ASP A 105 -21.11 -2.79 -0.99
CA ASP A 105 -22.45 -2.96 -0.43
C ASP A 105 -22.70 -2.09 0.82
N ARG A 106 -21.63 -1.63 1.47
CA ARG A 106 -21.68 -0.75 2.65
C ARG A 106 -21.66 0.72 2.31
N ILE A 107 -21.52 1.10 1.05
CA ILE A 107 -21.56 2.51 0.65
C ILE A 107 -23.03 2.96 0.64
N PRO A 108 -23.42 3.88 1.55
CA PRO A 108 -24.79 4.37 1.62
C PRO A 108 -25.09 5.27 0.40
N ALA A 109 -25.85 4.74 -0.54
CA ALA A 109 -26.19 5.43 -1.79
C ALA A 109 -26.92 6.76 -1.57
N ASP A 110 -27.61 6.91 -0.44
CA ASP A 110 -28.35 8.11 -0.03
C ASP A 110 -27.45 9.24 0.49
N GLN A 111 -26.21 8.95 0.88
CA GLN A 111 -25.25 9.94 1.37
C GLN A 111 -24.24 10.37 0.31
N LEU A 112 -24.28 9.74 -0.88
CA LEU A 112 -23.41 10.10 -1.99
C LEU A 112 -23.94 11.37 -2.67
N THR A 113 -23.15 12.44 -2.63
CA THR A 113 -23.36 13.65 -3.44
C THR A 113 -22.54 13.57 -4.72
N GLU A 114 -22.87 14.40 -5.72
CA GLU A 114 -22.07 14.52 -6.95
C GLU A 114 -20.60 14.92 -6.69
N GLU A 115 -20.32 15.52 -5.53
CA GLU A 115 -18.98 15.94 -5.09
C GLU A 115 -18.24 14.86 -4.25
N THR A 116 -18.88 13.72 -3.97
CA THR A 116 -18.29 12.67 -3.14
C THR A 116 -17.26 11.86 -3.94
N GLU A 117 -15.98 12.26 -3.86
CA GLU A 117 -14.88 11.53 -4.51
C GLU A 117 -14.40 10.31 -3.70
N ARG A 118 -14.56 10.33 -2.38
CA ARG A 118 -14.11 9.28 -1.46
C ARG A 118 -15.15 9.04 -0.38
N PHE A 119 -15.38 7.78 -0.07
CA PHE A 119 -16.25 7.38 1.04
C PHE A 119 -15.44 6.60 2.10
N PRO A 120 -15.58 6.90 3.40
CA PRO A 120 -14.92 6.14 4.45
C PRO A 120 -15.32 4.66 4.40
N ALA A 121 -14.34 3.76 4.24
CA ALA A 121 -14.59 2.33 4.23
C ALA A 121 -14.84 1.81 5.66
N GLU A 122 -16.00 1.20 5.90
CA GLU A 122 -16.29 0.51 7.16
C GLU A 122 -15.67 -0.90 7.14
N ILE A 123 -14.52 -1.06 7.79
CA ILE A 123 -13.85 -2.37 7.89
C ILE A 123 -14.42 -3.15 9.07
N THR A 124 -15.40 -4.00 8.79
CA THR A 124 -16.00 -4.85 9.82
C THR A 124 -15.12 -6.02 10.22
N HIS A 125 -15.43 -6.65 11.36
CA HIS A 125 -14.77 -7.87 11.81
C HIS A 125 -14.77 -8.99 10.74
N ARG A 126 -15.84 -9.09 9.94
CA ARG A 126 -15.92 -10.05 8.84
C ARG A 126 -14.91 -9.74 7.74
N ILE A 127 -14.81 -8.49 7.32
CA ILE A 127 -13.81 -8.03 6.33
C ILE A 127 -12.40 -8.28 6.86
N VAL A 128 -12.14 -8.01 8.14
CA VAL A 128 -10.84 -8.31 8.77
C VAL A 128 -10.51 -9.81 8.69
N LEU A 129 -11.46 -10.70 8.97
CA LEU A 129 -11.25 -12.15 8.84
C LEU A 129 -10.95 -12.57 7.40
N LEU A 130 -11.67 -12.01 6.42
CA LEU A 130 -11.45 -12.27 5.01
C LEU A 130 -10.08 -11.77 4.55
N LEU A 131 -9.67 -10.56 4.95
CA LEU A 131 -8.34 -10.00 4.70
C LEU A 131 -7.24 -10.85 5.32
N LYS A 132 -7.39 -11.29 6.58
CA LYS A 132 -6.44 -12.20 7.25
C LYS A 132 -6.31 -13.51 6.47
N LYS A 133 -7.42 -14.09 6.03
CA LYS A 133 -7.40 -15.30 5.19
C LYS A 133 -6.70 -15.05 3.86
N GLN A 134 -7.00 -13.95 3.18
CA GLN A 134 -6.36 -13.56 1.92
C GLN A 134 -4.85 -13.40 2.08
N LEU A 135 -4.40 -12.76 3.18
CA LEU A 135 -3.00 -12.57 3.52
C LEU A 135 -2.27 -13.91 3.66
N LEU A 136 -2.86 -14.86 4.41
CA LEU A 136 -2.29 -16.20 4.59
C LEU A 136 -2.18 -16.93 3.25
N THR A 137 -3.25 -16.94 2.45
CA THR A 137 -3.28 -17.59 1.13
C THR A 137 -2.23 -17.00 0.18
N LEU A 138 -2.00 -15.68 0.22
CA LEU A 138 -0.96 -15.01 -0.56
C LEU A 138 0.45 -15.36 -0.08
N GLN A 139 0.66 -15.48 1.24
CA GLN A 139 1.95 -15.90 1.80
C GLN A 139 2.34 -17.31 1.38
N GLU A 140 1.36 -18.23 1.29
CA GLU A 140 1.58 -19.61 0.82
C GLU A 140 2.04 -19.69 -0.64
N LEU A 141 1.87 -18.63 -1.45
CA LEU A 141 2.36 -18.59 -2.83
C LEU A 141 3.87 -18.37 -2.90
N ILE A 142 4.46 -17.64 -1.94
CA ILE A 142 5.90 -17.31 -1.93
C ILE A 142 6.80 -18.55 -2.03
N PRO A 143 6.64 -19.60 -1.18
CA PRO A 143 7.51 -20.78 -1.24
C PRO A 143 7.33 -21.63 -2.50
N LEU A 144 6.28 -21.38 -3.30
CA LEU A 144 6.06 -22.06 -4.57
C LEU A 144 6.88 -21.45 -5.72
N MET A 145 7.40 -20.23 -5.54
CA MET A 145 8.15 -19.49 -6.55
C MET A 145 9.62 -19.95 -6.64
N THR A 146 10.21 -19.88 -7.83
CA THR A 146 11.64 -20.13 -8.03
C THR A 146 12.43 -18.82 -8.08
N TYR A 147 13.75 -18.91 -8.23
CA TYR A 147 14.61 -17.71 -8.34
C TYR A 147 14.29 -16.86 -9.58
N LYS A 148 13.74 -17.47 -10.64
CA LYS A 148 13.39 -16.76 -11.89
C LYS A 148 12.25 -15.75 -11.69
N GLU A 149 11.40 -15.98 -10.69
CA GLU A 149 10.25 -15.14 -10.37
C GLU A 149 10.54 -14.07 -9.30
N ARG A 150 11.80 -13.69 -9.10
CA ARG A 150 12.19 -12.71 -8.06
C ARG A 150 11.34 -11.44 -8.08
N GLN A 151 11.06 -10.87 -9.26
CA GLN A 151 10.23 -9.66 -9.37
C GLN A 151 8.80 -9.90 -8.91
N TYR A 152 8.22 -11.05 -9.26
CA TYR A 152 6.89 -11.44 -8.81
C TYR A 152 6.82 -11.55 -7.29
N VAL A 153 7.83 -12.18 -6.66
CA VAL A 153 7.91 -12.28 -5.19
C VAL A 153 8.02 -10.90 -4.54
N ILE A 154 8.77 -9.96 -5.15
CA ILE A 154 8.86 -8.58 -4.66
C ILE A 154 7.48 -7.90 -4.72
N ASP A 155 6.79 -8.00 -5.86
CA ASP A 155 5.47 -7.39 -6.05
C ASP A 155 4.45 -8.00 -5.09
N LEU A 156 4.49 -9.32 -4.87
CA LEU A 156 3.65 -10.03 -3.92
C LEU A 156 3.91 -9.59 -2.48
N LYS A 157 5.17 -9.39 -2.09
CA LYS A 157 5.52 -8.87 -0.75
C LYS A 157 5.01 -7.45 -0.56
N LYS A 158 5.14 -6.58 -1.56
CA LYS A 158 4.56 -5.22 -1.51
C LYS A 158 3.05 -5.26 -1.31
N MET A 159 2.35 -6.12 -2.04
CA MET A 159 0.91 -6.31 -1.87
C MET A 159 0.54 -6.82 -0.48
N LEU A 160 1.31 -7.78 0.06
CA LEU A 160 1.12 -8.27 1.43
C LEU A 160 1.30 -7.14 2.46
N ASP A 161 2.32 -6.31 2.30
CA ASP A 161 2.57 -5.20 3.23
C ASP A 161 1.48 -4.13 3.13
N ALA A 162 0.99 -3.83 1.92
CA ALA A 162 -0.16 -2.96 1.72
C ALA A 162 -1.44 -3.53 2.37
N LEU A 163 -1.72 -4.83 2.22
CA LEU A 163 -2.90 -5.45 2.85
C LEU A 163 -2.82 -5.50 4.38
N LYS A 164 -1.62 -5.63 4.96
CA LYS A 164 -1.43 -5.63 6.42
C LYS A 164 -1.83 -4.30 7.08
N THR A 165 -1.69 -3.18 6.37
CA THR A 165 -2.02 -1.86 6.95
C THR A 165 -3.51 -1.79 7.31
N PHE A 166 -4.38 -2.42 6.51
CA PHE A 166 -5.83 -2.48 6.75
C PHE A 166 -6.24 -3.45 7.87
N ILE A 167 -5.38 -4.40 8.24
CA ILE A 167 -5.64 -5.35 9.34
C ILE A 167 -5.14 -4.80 10.67
N SER A 168 -4.10 -3.97 10.65
CA SER A 168 -3.42 -3.44 11.85
C SER A 168 -4.16 -2.24 12.48
N LEU A 169 -5.38 -1.96 12.05
CA LEU A 169 -6.20 -0.83 12.51
C LEU A 169 -6.73 -0.97 13.95
N ASP A 170 -6.43 -2.08 14.64
CA ASP A 170 -6.72 -2.27 16.08
C ASP A 170 -5.97 -1.29 17.02
N HIS A 171 -5.16 -0.36 16.49
CA HIS A 171 -4.35 0.59 17.28
C HIS A 171 -4.52 2.08 16.96
N ILE A 172 -5.56 2.47 16.20
CA ILE A 172 -5.83 3.88 15.92
C ILE A 172 -7.30 4.18 16.22
N CYS A 173 -7.61 4.23 17.52
CA CYS A 173 -8.73 4.98 18.09
C CYS A 173 -8.17 5.87 19.20
#